data_AF-A0A9D4F4E2-F1
#
_entry.id   AF-A0A9D4F4E2-F1
#
_cell.length_a   1.000
_cell.length_b   1.000
_cell.length_c   1.000
_cell.angle_alpha   90.00
_cell.angle_beta   90.00
_cell.angle_gamma   90.00
#
_symmetry.space_group_name_H-M   'P 1'
#
loop_
_entity.id
_entity.type
_entity.pdbx_description
1 polymer ?
#
loop_
_entity_poly.entity_id
_entity_poly.type
_entity_poly.pdbx_seq_one_letter_code
_entity_poly.pdbx_strand_id
1 'polypeptide(L)'
;MLLLHLLLLLLLLLLLLLLLLLLLLLLLLLLLLLLLLLLLLLLLLLLLLLLLLLLLPLLVLPLLVLPPPPSPPPPLLLLLPLLLLHLPLLLLLLLLLLPLLLLLPLLLLLLLLLPLLLLLLLLLLLLLLLLLLLLLLLLLLQLLLLLLLLLLLLLLLLLLLLHHHHHHHHSQ
;
A
#
# COMPACT_ATOMS: atom_id res chain seq x y z
N MET A 1 36.46 16.15 -1.06
CA MET A 1 36.22 14.69 -1.07
C MET A 1 35.10 14.26 -0.13
N LEU A 2 35.16 14.56 1.18
CA LEU A 2 34.14 14.12 2.15
C LEU A 2 32.70 14.55 1.79
N LEU A 3 32.50 15.81 1.40
CA LEU A 3 31.16 16.31 1.03
C LEU A 3 30.56 15.57 -0.17
N LEU A 4 31.37 15.23 -1.18
CA LEU A 4 30.92 14.46 -2.34
C LEU A 4 30.49 13.03 -1.94
N HIS A 5 31.21 12.39 -1.01
CA HIS A 5 30.84 11.07 -0.50
C HIS A 5 29.52 11.13 0.28
N LEU A 6 29.32 12.19 1.09
CA LEU A 6 28.06 12.41 1.78
C LEU A 6 26.90 12.58 0.79
N LEU A 7 27.09 13.36 -0.28
CA LEU A 7 26.11 13.53 -1.35
C LEU A 7 25.73 12.18 -1.99
N LEU A 8 26.74 11.36 -2.35
CA LEU A 8 26.52 10.03 -2.93
C LEU A 8 25.74 9.12 -1.98
N LEU A 9 26.09 9.12 -0.69
CA LEU A 9 25.42 8.31 0.32
C LEU A 9 23.96 8.73 0.50
N LEU A 10 23.68 10.03 0.53
CA LEU A 10 22.31 10.56 0.57
C LEU A 10 21.51 10.16 -0.68
N LEU A 11 22.11 10.22 -1.87
CA LEU A 11 21.48 9.79 -3.11
C LEU A 11 21.14 8.30 -3.09
N LEU A 12 22.06 7.45 -2.62
CA LEU A 12 21.83 6.02 -2.49
C LEU A 12 20.70 5.72 -1.50
N LEU A 13 20.68 6.41 -0.36
CA LEU A 13 19.62 6.28 0.63
C LEU A 13 18.26 6.71 0.06
N LEU A 14 18.23 7.80 -0.71
CA LEU A 14 17.02 8.29 -1.40
C LEU A 14 16.49 7.23 -2.37
N LEU A 15 17.37 6.62 -3.17
CA LEU A 15 17.00 5.56 -4.11
C LEU A 15 16.45 4.33 -3.39
N LEU A 16 17.12 3.90 -2.31
CA LEU A 16 16.68 2.77 -1.50
C LEU A 16 15.29 3.02 -0.90
N LEU A 17 15.06 4.23 -0.37
CA LEU A 17 13.78 4.61 0.21
C LEU A 17 12.67 4.65 -0.86
N LEU A 18 12.98 5.15 -2.05
CA LEU A 18 12.05 5.15 -3.19
C LEU A 18 11.67 3.72 -3.61
N LEU A 19 12.64 2.81 -3.66
CA LEU A 19 12.40 1.40 -3.95
C LEU A 19 11.51 0.76 -2.89
N LEU A 20 11.78 1.03 -1.62
CA LEU A 20 10.96 0.54 -0.50
C LEU A 20 9.53 1.07 -0.58
N LEU A 21 9.35 2.35 -0.90
CA LEU A 21 8.05 2.99 -1.10
C LEU A 21 7.27 2.28 -2.23
N LEU A 22 7.92 2.02 -3.37
CA LEU A 22 7.32 1.31 -4.50
C LEU A 22 6.90 -0.12 -4.11
N LEU A 23 7.78 -0.84 -3.40
CA LEU A 23 7.48 -2.19 -2.93
C LEU A 23 6.28 -2.21 -1.98
N LEU A 24 6.24 -1.26 -1.03
CA LEU A 24 5.12 -1.13 -0.09
C LEU A 24 3.81 -0.83 -0.82
N LEU A 25 3.84 0.05 -1.84
CA LEU A 25 2.69 0.36 -2.66
C LEU A 25 2.19 -0.88 -3.42
N LEU A 26 3.10 -1.66 -4.01
CA LEU A 26 2.75 -2.91 -4.69
C LEU A 26 2.14 -3.93 -3.73
N LEU A 27 2.71 -4.07 -2.53
CA LEU A 27 2.19 -4.94 -1.48
C LEU A 27 0.78 -4.52 -1.06
N LEU A 28 0.56 -3.21 -0.87
CA LEU A 28 -0.75 -2.66 -0.53
C LEU A 28 -1.79 -2.97 -1.62
N LEU A 29 -1.43 -2.81 -2.90
CA LEU A 29 -2.30 -3.13 -4.03
C LEU A 29 -2.64 -4.63 -4.07
N LEU A 30 -1.64 -5.50 -3.88
CA LEU A 30 -1.84 -6.95 -3.84
C LEU A 30 -2.77 -7.36 -2.70
N LEU A 31 -2.55 -6.79 -1.51
CA LEU A 31 -3.38 -7.03 -0.34
C LEU A 31 -4.83 -6.62 -0.61
N LEU A 32 -5.03 -5.42 -1.15
CA LEU A 32 -6.37 -4.91 -1.50
C LEU A 32 -7.08 -5.87 -2.48
N LEU A 33 -6.37 -6.34 -3.51
CA LEU A 33 -6.91 -7.28 -4.49
C LEU A 33 -7.32 -8.61 -3.83
N LEU A 34 -6.45 -9.18 -2.98
CA LEU A 34 -6.72 -10.43 -2.28
C LEU A 34 -7.95 -10.31 -1.37
N LEU A 35 -8.06 -9.21 -0.62
CA LEU A 35 -9.19 -8.97 0.26
C LEU A 35 -10.48 -8.76 -0.53
N LEU A 36 -10.44 -8.03 -1.65
CA LEU A 36 -11.59 -7.84 -2.53
C LEU A 36 -12.09 -9.18 -3.06
N LEU A 37 -11.17 -10.06 -3.48
CA LEU A 37 -11.49 -11.42 -3.93
C LEU A 37 -12.16 -12.23 -2.81
N LEU A 38 -11.62 -12.15 -1.58
CA LEU A 38 -12.20 -12.83 -0.41
C LEU A 38 -13.63 -12.33 -0.11
N LEU A 39 -13.84 -11.01 -0.15
CA LEU A 39 -15.15 -10.40 0.03
C LEU A 39 -16.15 -10.88 -1.04
N LEU A 40 -15.72 -10.90 -2.31
CA LEU A 40 -16.53 -11.39 -3.42
C LEU A 40 -16.91 -12.87 -3.21
N LEU A 41 -15.96 -13.71 -2.81
CA LEU A 41 -16.21 -15.12 -2.53
C LEU A 41 -17.21 -15.30 -1.38
N LEU A 42 -17.05 -14.53 -0.30
CA LEU A 42 -17.96 -14.57 0.85
C LEU A 42 -19.38 -14.15 0.44
N LEU A 43 -19.49 -13.09 -0.37
CA LEU A 43 -20.77 -12.63 -0.91
C LEU A 43 -21.42 -13.67 -1.83
N LEU A 44 -20.64 -14.33 -2.69
CA LEU A 44 -21.12 -15.42 -3.55
C LEU A 44 -21.63 -16.59 -2.71
N LEU A 45 -20.89 -16.98 -1.66
CA LEU A 45 -21.30 -18.04 -0.75
C LEU A 45 -22.60 -17.69 -0.02
N LEU A 46 -22.70 -16.46 0.47
CA LEU A 46 -23.92 -15.95 1.09
C LEU A 46 -25.11 -16.01 0.12
N LEU A 47 -24.92 -15.56 -1.12
CA LEU A 47 -25.94 -15.60 -2.15
C LEU A 47 -26.40 -17.05 -2.44
N LEU A 48 -25.45 -17.98 -2.57
CA LEU A 48 -25.74 -19.40 -2.77
C LEU A 48 -26.53 -19.97 -1.60
N LEU A 49 -26.15 -19.64 -0.37
CA LEU A 49 -26.84 -20.08 0.84
C LEU A 49 -28.27 -19.54 0.90
N LEU A 50 -28.46 -18.26 0.60
CA LEU A 50 -29.78 -17.64 0.52
C LEU A 50 -30.65 -18.30 -0.56
N LEU A 51 -30.08 -18.59 -1.73
CA LEU A 51 -30.78 -19.31 -2.79
C LEU A 51 -31.19 -20.71 -2.34
N LEU A 52 -30.30 -21.46 -1.68
CA LEU A 52 -30.61 -22.79 -1.16
C LEU A 52 -31.74 -22.73 -0.11
N LEU A 53 -31.68 -21.76 0.79
CA LEU A 53 -32.71 -21.53 1.80
C LEU A 53 -34.07 -21.18 1.17
N LEU A 54 -34.08 -20.44 0.06
CA LEU A 54 -35.30 -20.11 -0.71
C LEU A 54 -35.85 -21.32 -1.47
N LEU A 55 -34.99 -22.15 -2.07
CA LEU A 55 -35.40 -23.32 -2.84
C LEU A 55 -35.90 -24.47 -1.95
N LEU A 56 -35.38 -24.61 -0.74
CA LEU A 56 -35.77 -25.65 0.19
C LEU A 56 -37.29 -25.71 0.49
N PRO A 57 -37.98 -24.61 0.88
CA PRO A 57 -39.42 -24.65 1.11
C PRO A 57 -40.21 -24.96 -0.17
N LEU A 58 -39.71 -24.60 -1.36
CA LEU A 58 -40.36 -24.98 -2.63
C LEU A 58 -40.35 -26.50 -2.84
N LEU A 59 -39.34 -27.20 -2.33
CA LEU A 59 -39.26 -28.67 -2.37
C LEU A 59 -40.08 -29.32 -1.26
N VAL A 60 -40.13 -28.72 -0.06
CA VAL A 60 -40.81 -29.29 1.12
C VAL A 60 -42.32 -29.04 1.10
N LEU A 61 -42.77 -27.86 0.65
CA LEU A 61 -44.18 -27.46 0.68
C LEU A 61 -45.11 -28.43 -0.09
N PRO A 62 -44.78 -28.90 -1.30
CA PRO A 62 -45.62 -29.88 -2.01
C PRO A 62 -45.77 -31.20 -1.24
N LEU A 63 -44.73 -31.62 -0.51
CA LEU A 63 -44.75 -32.86 0.30
C LEU A 63 -45.62 -32.73 1.55
N LEU A 64 -45.90 -31.51 2.01
CA LEU A 64 -46.77 -31.24 3.16
C LEU A 64 -48.24 -30.98 2.75
N VAL A 65 -48.48 -30.48 1.54
CA VAL A 65 -49.82 -30.08 1.06
C VAL A 65 -50.53 -31.21 0.30
N LEU A 66 -49.81 -32.09 -0.39
CA LEU A 66 -50.40 -33.23 -1.08
C LEU A 66 -50.81 -34.34 -0.08
N PRO A 67 -51.95 -35.03 -0.29
CA PRO A 67 -52.36 -36.12 0.59
C PRO A 67 -51.28 -37.21 0.60
N PRO A 68 -50.88 -37.72 1.78
CA PRO A 68 -49.82 -38.73 1.85
C PRO A 68 -50.28 -40.00 1.12
N PRO A 69 -49.43 -40.63 0.30
CA PRO A 69 -49.73 -41.93 -0.27
C PRO A 69 -49.91 -42.97 0.86
N PRO A 70 -50.73 -44.01 0.66
CA PRO A 70 -51.06 -44.99 1.70
C PRO A 70 -49.83 -45.75 2.24
N SER A 71 -48.74 -45.80 1.47
CA SER A 71 -47.41 -46.15 1.96
C SER A 71 -46.37 -45.22 1.29
N PRO A 72 -45.77 -44.28 2.03
CA PRO A 72 -44.75 -43.40 1.45
C PRO A 72 -43.52 -44.24 1.05
N PRO A 73 -42.92 -43.98 -0.12
CA PRO A 73 -41.73 -44.70 -0.53
C PRO A 73 -40.61 -44.44 0.49
N PRO A 74 -39.84 -45.47 0.85
CA PRO A 74 -38.78 -45.38 1.86
C PRO A 74 -37.82 -44.18 1.70
N PRO A 75 -37.42 -43.74 0.49
CA PRO A 75 -36.58 -42.54 0.36
C PRO A 75 -37.27 -41.26 0.85
N LEU A 76 -38.58 -41.07 0.66
CA LEU A 76 -39.28 -39.86 1.11
C LEU A 76 -39.39 -39.81 2.64
N LEU A 77 -39.54 -40.96 3.30
CA LEU A 77 -39.55 -41.08 4.76
C LEU A 77 -38.20 -40.66 5.39
N LEU A 78 -37.10 -40.90 4.69
CA LEU A 78 -35.76 -40.50 5.15
C LEU A 78 -35.45 -39.04 4.81
N LEU A 79 -35.93 -38.52 3.68
CA LEU A 79 -35.65 -37.16 3.23
C LEU A 79 -36.28 -36.10 4.14
N LEU A 80 -37.53 -36.26 4.58
CA LEU A 80 -38.20 -35.25 5.41
C LEU A 80 -37.48 -34.93 6.74
N PRO A 81 -37.11 -35.91 7.58
CA PRO A 81 -36.36 -35.63 8.81
C PRO A 81 -34.96 -35.07 8.51
N LEU A 82 -34.32 -35.49 7.41
CA LEU A 82 -33.06 -34.89 6.97
C LEU A 82 -33.26 -33.41 6.63
N LEU A 83 -34.27 -33.04 5.85
CA LEU A 83 -34.53 -31.63 5.51
C LEU A 83 -34.83 -30.77 6.74
N LEU A 84 -35.61 -31.30 7.70
CA LEU A 84 -35.87 -30.63 8.99
C LEU A 84 -34.60 -30.43 9.81
N LEU A 85 -33.63 -31.35 9.72
CA LEU A 85 -32.34 -31.21 10.39
C LEU A 85 -31.40 -30.22 9.68
N HIS A 86 -31.42 -30.15 8.34
CA HIS A 86 -30.52 -29.27 7.59
C HIS A 86 -30.98 -27.80 7.60
N LEU A 87 -32.28 -27.51 7.65
CA LEU A 87 -32.81 -26.15 7.73
C LEU A 87 -32.18 -25.30 8.87
N PRO A 88 -32.20 -25.74 10.16
CA PRO A 88 -31.59 -24.97 11.24
C PRO A 88 -30.07 -24.85 11.08
N LEU A 89 -29.40 -25.83 10.46
CA LEU A 89 -27.97 -25.74 10.15
C LEU A 89 -27.67 -24.65 9.11
N LEU A 90 -28.50 -24.54 8.06
CA LEU A 90 -28.37 -23.48 7.06
C LEU A 90 -28.63 -22.09 7.65
N LEU A 91 -29.63 -21.98 8.53
CA LEU A 91 -29.91 -20.74 9.26
C LEU A 91 -28.76 -20.36 10.21
N LEU A 92 -28.19 -21.33 10.93
CA LEU A 92 -27.02 -21.11 11.77
C LEU A 92 -25.82 -20.64 10.94
N LEU A 93 -25.58 -21.28 9.79
CA LEU A 93 -24.51 -20.86 8.87
C LEU A 93 -24.73 -19.43 8.39
N LEU A 94 -25.97 -19.06 8.02
CA LEU A 94 -26.32 -17.70 7.61
C LEU A 94 -26.04 -16.69 8.73
N LEU A 95 -26.46 -17.02 9.95
CA LEU A 95 -26.24 -16.21 11.14
C LEU A 95 -24.75 -16.02 11.45
N LEU A 96 -23.91 -17.01 11.15
CA LEU A 96 -22.45 -16.91 11.30
C LEU A 96 -21.78 -16.14 10.17
N LEU A 97 -22.24 -16.28 8.93
CA LEU A 97 -21.65 -15.61 7.77
C LEU A 97 -21.95 -14.10 7.74
N LEU A 98 -23.14 -13.70 8.21
CA LEU A 98 -23.53 -12.28 8.26
C LEU A 98 -22.58 -11.39 9.08
N PRO A 99 -22.24 -11.70 10.35
CA PRO A 99 -21.28 -10.92 11.12
C PRO A 99 -19.88 -10.98 10.51
N LEU A 100 -19.48 -12.10 9.90
CA LEU A 100 -18.21 -12.18 9.19
C LEU A 100 -18.17 -11.20 7.99
N LEU A 101 -19.27 -11.09 7.24
CA LEU A 101 -19.40 -10.13 6.14
C LEU A 101 -19.31 -8.68 6.63
N LEU A 102 -19.81 -8.38 7.83
CA LEU A 102 -19.73 -7.04 8.42
C LEU A 102 -18.35 -6.73 9.02
N LEU A 103 -17.71 -7.72 9.65
CA LEU A 103 -16.39 -7.58 10.27
C LEU A 103 -15.27 -7.49 9.22
N LEU A 104 -15.41 -8.17 8.09
CA LEU A 104 -14.38 -8.21 7.04
C LEU A 104 -14.03 -6.81 6.50
N PRO A 105 -14.99 -5.93 6.13
CA PRO A 105 -14.72 -4.54 5.75
C PRO A 105 -14.01 -3.72 6.84
N LEU A 106 -14.33 -3.94 8.12
CA LEU A 106 -13.68 -3.25 9.23
C LEU A 106 -12.22 -3.71 9.37
N LEU A 107 -11.97 -5.01 9.28
CA LEU A 107 -10.64 -5.58 9.28
C LEU A 107 -9.84 -5.10 8.05
N LEU A 108 -10.49 -4.99 6.88
CA LEU A 108 -9.91 -4.41 5.67
C LEU A 108 -9.48 -2.96 5.90
N LEU A 109 -10.34 -2.13 6.50
CA LEU A 109 -10.00 -0.74 6.82
C LEU A 109 -8.77 -0.67 7.72
N LEU A 110 -8.75 -1.44 8.81
CA LEU A 110 -7.65 -1.45 9.76
C LEU A 110 -6.33 -1.92 9.11
N LEU A 111 -6.42 -3.00 8.34
CA LEU A 111 -5.27 -3.60 7.67
C LEU A 111 -4.72 -2.70 6.56
N LEU A 112 -5.55 -1.86 5.92
CA LEU A 112 -5.10 -0.85 4.96
C LEU A 112 -4.55 0.41 5.64
N LEU A 113 -5.07 0.78 6.82
CA LEU A 113 -4.63 1.97 7.54
C LEU A 113 -3.17 1.88 7.97
N LEU A 114 -2.75 0.74 8.51
CA LEU A 114 -1.37 0.52 8.95
C LEU A 114 -0.31 0.75 7.84
N PRO A 115 -0.37 0.08 6.68
CA PRO A 115 0.56 0.32 5.59
C PRO A 115 0.42 1.71 4.98
N LEU A 116 -0.77 2.33 5.01
CA LEU A 116 -0.95 3.72 4.58
C LEU A 116 -0.19 4.70 5.50
N LEU A 117 -0.24 4.49 6.82
CA LEU A 117 0.54 5.28 7.78
C LEU A 117 2.05 5.08 7.57
N LEU A 118 2.48 3.84 7.32
CA LEU A 118 3.88 3.56 6.96
C LEU A 118 4.28 4.27 5.67
N LEU A 119 3.43 4.24 4.65
CA LEU A 119 3.66 4.94 3.38
C LEU A 119 3.81 6.46 3.59
N LEU A 120 2.94 7.05 4.41
CA LEU A 120 3.01 8.47 4.76
C LEU A 120 4.33 8.80 5.49
N LEU A 121 4.73 7.96 6.45
CA LEU A 121 5.98 8.13 7.18
C LEU A 121 7.20 8.06 6.24
N LEU A 122 7.23 7.08 5.34
CA LEU A 122 8.29 6.94 4.34
C LEU A 122 8.32 8.14 3.39
N LEU A 123 7.16 8.64 2.96
CA LEU A 123 7.06 9.84 2.13
C LEU A 123 7.62 11.08 2.84
N LEU A 124 7.29 11.25 4.13
CA LEU A 124 7.82 12.35 4.94
C LEU A 124 9.34 12.25 5.07
N LEU A 125 9.87 11.05 5.33
CA LEU A 125 11.31 10.80 5.39
C LEU A 125 11.98 11.09 4.04
N LEU A 126 11.36 10.70 2.93
CA LEU A 126 11.84 10.98 1.58
C LEU A 126 11.95 12.48 1.33
N LEU A 127 10.91 13.24 1.70
CA LEU A 127 10.88 14.69 1.58
C LEU A 127 11.97 15.35 2.42
N LEU A 128 12.14 14.92 3.67
CA LEU A 128 13.19 15.42 4.55
C LEU A 128 14.58 15.15 3.98
N LEU A 129 14.81 13.94 3.48
CA LEU A 129 16.08 13.57 2.88
C LEU A 129 16.36 14.37 1.60
N LEU A 130 15.34 14.60 0.77
CA LEU A 130 15.44 15.43 -0.42
C LEU A 130 15.78 16.88 -0.06
N LEU A 131 15.16 17.43 0.98
CA LEU A 131 15.47 18.77 1.47
C LEU A 131 16.92 18.87 1.96
N LEU A 132 17.38 17.86 2.71
CA LEU A 132 18.77 17.79 3.16
C LEU A 132 19.74 17.71 1.98
N LEU A 133 19.42 16.90 0.97
CA LEU A 133 20.21 16.79 -0.26
C LEU A 133 20.28 18.15 -0.98
N LEU A 134 19.16 18.85 -1.11
CA LEU A 134 19.10 20.18 -1.72
C LEU A 134 19.96 21.18 -0.96
N LEU A 135 19.86 21.21 0.38
CA LEU A 135 20.67 22.08 1.21
C LEU A 135 22.16 21.79 1.04
N LEU A 136 22.55 20.51 1.04
CA LEU A 136 23.94 20.11 0.82
C LEU A 136 24.45 20.56 -0.57
N LEU A 137 23.61 20.44 -1.59
CA LEU A 137 23.93 20.89 -2.94
C LEU A 137 24.13 22.41 -3.00
N LEU A 138 23.27 23.18 -2.33
CA LEU A 138 23.40 24.64 -2.24
C LEU A 138 24.70 25.04 -1.53
N LEU A 139 25.05 24.36 -0.44
CA LEU A 139 26.31 24.59 0.27
C LEU A 139 27.53 24.30 -0.63
N LEU A 140 27.48 23.22 -1.40
CA LEU A 140 28.52 22.88 -2.36
C LEU A 140 28.68 23.96 -3.43
N LEU A 141 27.55 24.42 -3.99
CA LEU A 141 27.55 25.48 -5.01
C LEU A 141 28.13 26.78 -4.44
N GLN A 142 27.75 27.15 -3.22
CA GLN A 142 28.26 28.35 -2.55
C GLN A 142 29.78 28.27 -2.31
N LEU A 143 30.27 27.11 -1.87
CA LEU A 143 31.70 26.89 -1.68
C LEU A 143 32.47 27.02 -2.99
N LEU A 144 31.94 26.45 -4.08
CA LEU A 144 32.54 26.54 -5.41
C LEU A 144 32.60 28.00 -5.89
N LEU A 145 31.52 28.76 -5.70
CA LEU A 145 31.46 30.18 -6.05
C LEU A 145 32.52 30.99 -5.28
N LEU A 146 32.63 30.76 -3.97
CA LEU A 146 33.60 31.47 -3.12
C LEU A 146 35.04 31.15 -3.53
N LEU A 147 35.32 29.88 -3.84
CA LEU A 147 36.63 29.47 -4.35
C LEU A 147 36.97 30.18 -5.67
N LEU A 148 35.99 30.25 -6.59
CA LEU A 148 36.15 30.94 -7.86
C LEU A 148 36.43 32.43 -7.67
N LEU A 149 35.70 33.09 -6.77
CA LEU A 149 35.90 34.50 -6.46
C LEU A 149 37.31 34.76 -5.88
N LEU A 150 37.76 33.90 -4.97
CA LEU A 150 39.10 33.99 -4.39
C LEU A 150 40.17 33.83 -5.47
N LEU A 151 40.01 32.86 -6.36
CA LEU A 151 40.92 32.66 -7.48
C LEU A 151 40.99 33.90 -8.38
N LEU A 152 39.85 34.50 -8.68
CA LEU A 152 39.78 35.72 -9.48
C LEU A 152 40.50 36.89 -8.80
N LEU A 153 40.32 37.05 -7.49
CA LEU A 153 41.00 38.08 -6.71
C LEU A 153 42.52 37.89 -6.73
N LEU A 154 42.99 36.66 -6.51
CA LEU A 154 44.42 36.33 -6.57
C LEU A 154 45.01 36.62 -7.96
N LEU A 155 44.28 36.27 -9.02
CA LEU A 155 44.69 36.59 -10.38
C LEU A 155 44.81 38.09 -10.58
N LEU A 156 43.84 38.87 -10.10
CA LEU A 156 43.84 40.32 -10.21
C LEU A 156 45.02 40.95 -9.44
N LEU A 157 45.29 40.47 -8.23
CA LEU A 157 46.46 40.90 -7.45
C LEU A 157 47.77 40.58 -8.18
N LEU A 158 47.88 39.38 -8.76
CA LEU A 158 49.05 39.01 -9.54
C LEU A 158 49.23 39.93 -10.75
N LEU A 159 48.16 40.24 -11.48
CA LEU A 159 48.19 41.18 -12.60
C LEU A 159 48.62 42.58 -12.17
N LEU A 160 48.12 43.07 -11.03
CA LEU A 160 48.54 44.36 -10.47
C LEU A 160 50.02 44.37 -10.10
N LEU A 161 50.51 43.30 -9.48
CA LEU A 161 51.93 43.18 -9.14
C LEU A 161 52.81 43.16 -10.40
N LEU A 162 52.41 42.40 -11.42
CA LEU A 162 53.11 42.39 -12.70
C LEU A 162 53.08 43.76 -13.38
N HIS A 163 51.95 44.45 -13.33
CA HIS A 163 51.82 45.80 -13.89
C HIS A 163 52.70 46.81 -13.15
N HIS A 164 52.71 46.76 -11.82
CA HIS A 164 53.53 47.65 -11.01
C HIS A 164 55.03 47.40 -11.24
N HIS A 165 55.42 46.13 -11.32
CA HIS A 165 56.78 45.76 -11.65
C HIS A 165 57.16 46.26 -13.05
N HIS A 166 56.26 46.15 -14.03
CA HIS A 166 56.49 46.68 -15.37
C HIS A 166 56.67 48.21 -15.35
N HIS A 167 55.87 48.93 -14.56
CA HIS A 167 56.01 50.38 -14.44
C HIS A 167 57.30 50.80 -13.74
N HIS A 168 57.71 50.07 -12.71
CA HIS A 168 58.97 50.37 -12.04
C HIS A 168 60.19 50.08 -12.90
N HIS A 169 60.14 49.02 -13.71
CA HIS A 169 61.22 48.78 -14.67
C HIS A 169 61.24 49.74 -15.85
N HIS A 170 60.11 50.38 -16.18
CA HIS A 170 60.06 51.37 -17.28
C HIS A 170 60.35 52.81 -16.83
N SER A 171 60.42 53.05 -15.52
CA SER A 171 60.78 54.35 -14.91
C SER A 171 62.24 54.41 -14.43
N GLN A 172 62.99 53.35 -14.71
CA GLN A 172 64.45 53.39 -14.85
C GLN A 172 64.78 53.41 -16.35
#